data_AF-A0AAU7Y7E5-F1
#
_entry.id   AF-A0AAU7Y7E5-F1
#
_cell.length_a   1.000
_cell.length_b   1.000
_cell.length_c   1.000
_cell.angle_alpha   90.00
_cell.angle_beta   90.00
_cell.angle_gamma   90.00
#
_symmetry.space_group_name_H-M   'P 1'
#
loop_
_entity.id
_entity.type
_entity.pdbx_description
1 polymer ?
#
loop_
_entity_poly.entity_id
_entity_poly.type
_entity_poly.pdbx_seq_one_letter_code
_entity_poly.pdbx_strand_id
1 'polypeptide(L)' 'MHSYSAFLQRVQPGAGPRANFSLVVQAVSSDMARITAEAQYPGYKCINAPTRQR' A
#
# COMPACT_ATOMS: atom_id res chain seq x y z
N MET A 1 -8.00 13.18 -8.26
CA MET A 1 -7.63 12.18 -7.25
C MET A 1 -8.23 10.85 -7.69
N HIS A 2 -7.45 9.77 -7.71
CA HIS A 2 -7.88 8.46 -8.19
C HIS A 2 -7.72 7.42 -7.09
N SER A 3 -8.58 6.40 -7.11
CA SER A 3 -8.44 5.23 -6.24
C SER A 3 -7.37 4.31 -6.82
N TYR A 4 -6.40 3.93 -6.00
CA TYR A 4 -5.36 2.98 -6.33
C TYR A 4 -5.43 1.80 -5.36
N SER A 5 -5.29 0.59 -5.90
CA SER A 5 -5.12 -0.64 -5.14
C SER A 5 -3.63 -0.87 -4.91
N ALA A 6 -3.19 -0.77 -3.65
CA ALA A 6 -1.82 -1.02 -3.24
C ALA A 6 -1.72 -2.38 -2.54
N PHE A 7 -0.76 -3.21 -2.94
CA PHE A 7 -0.48 -4.50 -2.29
C PHE A 7 0.70 -4.35 -1.34
N LEU A 8 0.45 -4.51 -0.04
CA LEU A 8 1.44 -4.40 1.02
C LEU A 8 1.89 -5.78 1.50
N GLN A 9 3.20 -5.91 1.69
CA GLN A 9 3.85 -7.05 2.34
C GLN A 9 4.56 -6.60 3.60
N ARG A 10 4.43 -7.41 4.64
CA ARG A 10 5.10 -7.19 5.92
C ARG A 10 6.60 -7.38 5.74
N VAL A 11 7.36 -6.35 6.10
CA VAL A 11 8.83 -6.37 6.12
C VAL A 11 9.33 -6.49 7.55
N GLN A 12 8.66 -5.83 8.50
CA GLN A 12 9.02 -5.90 9.91
C GLN A 12 8.28 -7.05 10.61
N PRO A 13 9.00 -8.00 11.23
CA PRO A 13 8.39 -9.05 12.03
C PRO A 13 7.52 -8.43 13.14
N GLY A 14 6.23 -8.77 13.16
CA GLY A 14 5.28 -8.26 14.17
C GLY A 14 4.52 -6.98 13.81
N ALA A 15 4.73 -6.38 12.62
CA ALA A 15 4.01 -5.15 12.23
C ALA A 15 2.48 -5.29 12.07
N GLY A 16 1.94 -6.51 12.15
CA GLY A 16 0.51 -6.78 12.14
C GLY A 16 0.18 -8.27 12.00
N PRO A 17 -1.11 -8.63 12.04
CA PRO A 17 -1.57 -10.03 12.08
C PRO A 17 -1.44 -10.76 10.74
N ARG A 18 -1.46 -10.04 9.61
CA ARG A 18 -1.37 -10.60 8.26
C ARG A 18 -0.01 -10.31 7.64
N ALA A 19 0.54 -11.30 6.94
CA ALA A 19 1.78 -11.15 6.19
C ALA A 19 1.62 -10.20 5.00
N ASN A 20 0.55 -10.35 4.22
CA ASN A 20 0.29 -9.53 3.04
C ASN A 20 -1.19 -9.15 2.96
N PHE A 21 -1.50 -7.97 2.41
CA PHE A 21 -2.87 -7.56 2.10
C PHE A 21 -2.92 -6.46 1.03
N SER A 22 -4.05 -6.35 0.36
CA SER A 22 -4.37 -5.22 -0.53
C SER A 22 -5.17 -4.17 0.21
N LEU A 23 -4.92 -2.90 -0.09
CA LEU A 23 -5.72 -1.77 0.40
C LEU A 23 -5.98 -0.78 -0.73
N VAL A 24 -7.04 0.01 -0.58
CA VAL A 24 -7.38 1.06 -1.54
C VAL A 24 -7.04 2.42 -0.93
N VAL A 25 -6.22 3.19 -1.64
CA VAL A 25 -5.82 4.56 -1.27
C VAL A 25 -6.21 5.53 -2.35
N GLN A 26 -6.64 6.72 -1.96
CA GLN A 26 -6.88 7.80 -2.89
C GLN A 26 -5.62 8.66 -3.02
N ALA A 27 -5.12 8.80 -4.24
CA ALA A 27 -3.91 9.57 -4.52
C ALA A 27 -3.96 10.25 -5.89
N VAL A 28 -3.03 11.19 -6.12
CA VAL A 28 -2.89 11.85 -7.42
C VAL A 28 -2.16 10.95 -8.42
N SER A 29 -1.11 10.26 -7.97
CA SER A 29 -0.29 9.34 -8.77
C SER A 29 -0.11 8.00 -8.06
N SER A 30 0.34 6.97 -8.80
CA SER A 30 0.70 5.66 -8.26
C SER A 30 1.83 5.74 -7.23
N ASP A 31 2.83 6.59 -7.44
CA ASP A 31 3.91 6.81 -6.47
C ASP A 31 3.40 7.42 -5.18
N MET A 32 2.49 8.39 -5.28
CA MET A 32 1.86 8.98 -4.10
C MET A 32 0.99 7.95 -3.37
N ALA A 33 0.27 7.09 -4.10
CA ALA A 33 -0.49 5.97 -3.51
C ALA A 33 0.42 4.99 -2.76
N ARG A 34 1.63 4.73 -3.28
CA ARG A 34 2.59 3.86 -2.61
C ARG A 34 3.04 4.50 -1.29
N ILE A 35 3.48 5.75 -1.34
CA ILE A 35 3.98 6.47 -0.17
C ILE A 35 2.89 6.57 0.90
N THR A 36 1.64 6.86 0.51
CA THR A 36 0.53 6.93 1.47
C THR A 36 0.18 5.56 2.06
N ALA A 37 0.18 4.49 1.26
CA ALA A 37 -0.04 3.14 1.74
C ALA A 37 1.04 2.69 2.75
N GLU A 38 2.31 2.94 2.45
CA GLU A 38 3.43 2.60 3.33
C GLU A 38 3.44 3.46 4.61
N ALA A 39 3.06 4.74 4.52
CA ALA A 39 2.93 5.61 5.68
C ALA A 39 1.77 5.21 6.60
N GLN A 40 0.67 4.68 6.05
CA GLN A 40 -0.47 4.19 6.86
C GLN A 40 -0.14 2.90 7.61
N TYR A 41 0.75 2.08 7.07
CA TYR A 41 1.09 0.76 7.62
C TYR A 41 2.61 0.64 7.83
N PRO A 42 3.14 1.25 8.91
CA PRO A 42 4.56 1.14 9.23
C PRO A 42 4.97 -0.33 9.40
N GLY A 43 6.12 -0.70 8.85
CA GLY A 43 6.59 -2.09 8.83
C GLY A 43 6.05 -2.94 7.67
N TYR A 44 5.21 -2.35 6.81
CA TYR A 44 4.80 -2.92 5.52
C TYR A 44 5.41 -2.13 4.35
N LYS A 45 5.61 -2.80 3.23
CA LYS A 45 6.15 -2.23 2.00
C LYS A 45 5.33 -2.66 0.80
N CYS A 46 5.13 -1.76 -0.16
CA CYS A 46 4.49 -2.11 -1.41
C CYS A 46 5.43 -2.95 -2.26
N ILE A 47 5.02 -4.18 -2.60
CA ILE A 47 5.84 -5.07 -3.43
C ILE A 47 5.77 -4.68 -4.91
N ASN A 48 4.62 -4.14 -5.31
CA ASN A 48 4.29 -3.75 -6.68
C ASN A 48 3.80 -2.31 -6.72
N ALA A 49 3.87 -1.68 -7.89
CA ALA A 49 3.28 -0.37 -8.10
C ALA A 49 1.76 -0.43 -7.88
N PRO A 50 1.16 0.52 -7.14
CA PRO A 50 -0.28 0.57 -6.95
C PRO A 50 -1.01 0.68 -8.29
N THR A 51 -2.01 -0.17 -8.49
CA THR A 51 -2.79 -0.19 -9.72
C THR A 51 -4.00 0.71 -9.59
N ARG A 52 -4.25 1.56 -10.58
CA ARG A 52 -5.44 2.43 -10.57
C ARG A 52 -6.69 1.57 -10.67
N GLN A 53 -7.60 1.70 -9.72
CA GLN A 53 -8.93 1.10 -9.83
C GLN A 53 -9.76 1.89 -10.84
N ARG A 54 -10.50 1.14 -11.67
CA ARG A 54 -11.28 1.67 -12.80
C ARG A 54 -12.46 2.48 -12.31
#